data_AF-D4AWD6-F1
#
_entry.id   AF-D4AWD6-F1
#
_cell.length_a   1.000
_cell.length_b   1.000
_cell.length_c   1.000
_cell.angle_alpha   90.00
_cell.angle_beta   90.00
_cell.angle_gamma   90.00
#
_symmetry.space_group_name_H-M   'P 1'
#
loop_
_entity.id
_entity.type
_entity.pdbx_description
1 polymer ?
#
loop_
_entity_poly.entity_id
_entity_poly.type
_entity_poly.pdbx_seq_one_letter_code
_entity_poly.pdbx_strand_id
1 'polypeptide(L)'
;MTYIQSPVSTICVGQAASMGSLLLCGGEAGKRYCLPHSSVMIHQPSGGYFGQATDIAIHAKEILRVRHQLNQIYKRHLTGKEMTLEEIEKLMERDYFMGAKEALEMGIVDSILDRRMPSKEETTSS
;
A
#
# COMPACT_ATOMS: atom_id res chain seq x y z
N MET A 1 1.82 8.47 -5.32
CA MET A 1 1.09 9.44 -6.18
C MET A 1 1.83 10.77 -6.14
N THR A 2 2.90 10.92 -6.92
CA THR A 2 3.95 11.92 -6.62
C THR A 2 4.22 12.94 -7.73
N TYR A 3 3.54 12.86 -8.88
CA TYR A 3 3.80 13.76 -10.01
C TYR A 3 3.08 15.11 -9.88
N ILE A 4 1.86 15.10 -9.33
CA ILE A 4 1.05 16.30 -9.17
C ILE A 4 1.43 17.06 -7.89
N GLN A 5 1.24 18.38 -7.90
CA GLN A 5 1.53 19.23 -6.73
C GLN A 5 0.50 19.07 -5.60
N SER A 6 -0.76 18.77 -5.95
CA SER A 6 -1.83 18.65 -4.96
C SER A 6 -1.60 17.43 -4.05
N PRO A 7 -1.67 17.58 -2.72
CA PRO A 7 -1.52 16.45 -1.81
C PRO A 7 -2.70 15.48 -1.99
N VAL A 8 -2.40 14.20 -2.16
CA VAL A 8 -3.42 13.18 -2.38
C VAL A 8 -3.74 12.44 -1.09
N SER A 9 -5.01 12.49 -0.67
CA SER A 9 -5.51 11.63 0.39
C SER A 9 -6.03 10.31 -0.17
N THR A 10 -5.73 9.21 0.52
CA THR A 10 -6.20 7.88 0.17
C THR A 10 -7.03 7.32 1.32
N ILE A 11 -8.14 6.65 1.00
CA ILE A 11 -9.03 6.04 2.01
C ILE A 11 -9.40 4.64 1.54
N CYS A 12 -9.03 3.63 2.32
CA CYS A 12 -9.47 2.25 2.10
C CYS A 12 -10.85 2.04 2.72
N VAL A 13 -11.86 1.82 1.87
CA VAL A 13 -13.23 1.47 2.25
C VAL A 13 -13.48 0.02 1.84
N GLY A 14 -13.46 -0.91 2.81
CA GLY A 14 -13.63 -2.33 2.54
C GLY A 14 -12.30 -3.05 2.32
N GLN A 15 -11.72 -3.00 1.12
CA GLN A 15 -10.47 -3.73 0.85
C GLN A 15 -9.52 -2.97 -0.09
N ALA A 16 -8.23 -3.03 0.23
CA ALA A 16 -7.13 -2.61 -0.64
C ALA A 16 -6.11 -3.75 -0.74
N ALA A 17 -6.14 -4.50 -1.84
CA ALA A 17 -5.29 -5.67 -2.03
C ALA A 17 -4.39 -5.52 -3.27
N SER A 18 -3.19 -6.10 -3.20
CA SER A 18 -2.20 -6.05 -4.27
C SER A 18 -1.92 -4.61 -4.70
N MET A 19 -2.01 -4.26 -5.98
CA MET A 19 -1.85 -2.89 -6.46
C MET A 19 -2.76 -1.86 -5.76
N GLY A 20 -3.93 -2.28 -5.24
CA GLY A 20 -4.79 -1.42 -4.44
C GLY A 20 -4.12 -0.95 -3.14
N SER A 21 -3.36 -1.82 -2.46
CA SER A 21 -2.62 -1.43 -1.25
C SER A 21 -1.41 -0.56 -1.57
N LEU A 22 -0.78 -0.76 -2.74
CA LEU A 22 0.29 0.13 -3.22
C LEU A 22 -0.23 1.55 -3.48
N LEU A 23 -1.40 1.67 -4.12
CA LEU A 23 -2.05 2.97 -4.32
C LEU A 23 -2.45 3.61 -2.98
N LEU A 24 -2.98 2.81 -2.05
CA LEU A 24 -3.32 3.26 -0.70
C LEU A 24 -2.11 3.86 0.03
N CYS A 25 -0.99 3.14 0.13
CA CYS A 25 0.20 3.64 0.81
C CYS A 25 0.87 4.79 0.05
N GLY A 26 0.65 4.89 -1.26
CA GLY A 26 1.19 5.91 -2.15
C GLY A 26 0.57 7.30 -2.01
N GLY A 27 -0.44 7.49 -1.14
CA GLY A 27 -0.95 8.80 -0.76
C GLY A 27 0.08 9.66 -0.01
N GLU A 28 -0.27 10.93 0.23
CA GLU A 28 0.55 11.85 1.01
C GLU A 28 0.69 11.35 2.46
N ALA A 29 1.89 11.41 3.03
CA ALA A 29 2.12 11.00 4.41
C ALA A 29 1.25 11.81 5.39
N GLY A 30 0.63 11.13 6.35
CA GLY A 30 -0.35 11.72 7.27
C GLY A 30 -1.77 11.86 6.69
N LYS A 31 -1.99 11.48 5.42
CA LYS A 31 -3.29 11.58 4.73
C LYS A 31 -3.79 10.25 4.15
N ARG A 32 -3.29 9.14 4.67
CA ARG A 32 -3.66 7.77 4.25
C ARG A 32 -4.51 7.14 5.33
N TYR A 33 -5.67 6.63 4.97
CA TYR A 33 -6.71 6.25 5.92
C TYR A 33 -7.31 4.89 5.60
N CYS A 34 -7.87 4.22 6.60
CA CYS A 34 -8.78 3.09 6.41
C CYS A 34 -9.94 3.13 7.40
N LEU A 35 -11.00 2.37 7.13
CA LEU A 35 -12.10 2.17 8.07
C LEU A 35 -11.80 1.00 9.03
N PRO A 36 -12.49 0.90 10.20
CA PRO A 36 -12.19 -0.11 11.22
C PRO A 36 -12.25 -1.57 10.73
N HIS A 37 -13.08 -1.84 9.73
CA HIS A 37 -13.27 -3.17 9.15
C HIS A 37 -12.59 -3.36 7.80
N SER A 38 -11.73 -2.41 7.40
CA SER A 38 -10.99 -2.54 6.15
C SER A 38 -9.94 -3.64 6.24
N SER A 39 -9.75 -4.36 5.13
CA SER A 39 -8.68 -5.34 4.96
C SER A 39 -7.65 -4.84 3.95
N VAL A 40 -6.38 -5.08 4.25
CA VAL A 40 -5.27 -4.76 3.35
C VAL A 40 -4.51 -6.04 3.03
N MET A 41 -4.12 -6.23 1.78
CA MET A 41 -3.26 -7.35 1.39
C MET A 41 -2.10 -6.85 0.53
N ILE A 42 -0.90 -7.34 0.83
CA ILE A 42 0.30 -7.17 0.02
C ILE A 42 0.80 -8.54 -0.44
N HIS A 43 1.36 -8.58 -1.64
CA HIS A 43 2.04 -9.75 -2.17
C HIS A 43 2.98 -9.37 -3.31
N GLN A 44 3.84 -10.29 -3.70
CA GLN A 44 4.65 -10.17 -4.90
C GLN A 44 3.78 -10.18 -6.17
N PRO A 45 4.25 -9.60 -7.29
CA PRO A 45 3.54 -9.70 -8.55
C PRO A 45 3.48 -11.15 -9.00
N SER A 46 2.35 -11.53 -9.60
CA SER A 46 2.15 -12.86 -10.20
C SER A 46 2.10 -12.73 -11.72
N GLY A 47 2.60 -13.75 -12.41
CA GLY A 47 2.59 -13.82 -13.86
C GLY A 47 2.87 -15.23 -14.34
N GLY A 48 2.45 -15.53 -15.57
CA GLY A 48 2.71 -16.79 -16.24
C GLY A 48 2.96 -16.51 -17.71
N TYR A 49 3.90 -17.25 -18.30
CA TYR A 49 4.26 -17.11 -19.70
C TYR A 49 4.59 -18.47 -20.31
N PHE A 50 4.27 -18.64 -21.59
CA PHE A 50 4.61 -19.81 -22.38
C PHE A 50 5.15 -19.36 -23.73
N GLY A 51 6.10 -20.09 -24.31
CA GLY A 51 6.72 -19.72 -25.59
C GLY A 51 8.12 -20.27 -25.75
N GLN A 52 8.91 -19.63 -26.62
CA GLN A 52 10.31 -19.98 -26.79
C GLN A 52 11.10 -19.72 -25.49
N ALA A 53 12.19 -20.46 -25.30
CA ALA A 53 13.05 -20.31 -24.13
C ALA A 53 13.52 -18.85 -23.94
N THR A 54 13.83 -18.15 -25.03
CA THR A 54 14.21 -16.73 -25.01
C THR A 54 13.10 -15.84 -24.45
N ASP A 55 11.86 -16.03 -24.90
CA ASP A 55 10.73 -15.22 -24.42
C ASP A 55 10.44 -15.50 -22.95
N ILE A 56 10.49 -16.77 -22.53
CA ILE A 56 10.34 -17.16 -21.12
C ILE A 56 11.40 -16.45 -20.27
N ALA A 57 12.66 -16.43 -20.72
CA ALA A 57 13.74 -15.75 -20.01
C ALA A 57 13.53 -14.23 -19.92
N ILE A 58 13.04 -13.59 -20.99
CA ILE A 58 12.72 -12.16 -21.01
C ILE A 58 11.64 -11.84 -19.96
N HIS A 59 10.55 -12.59 -19.94
CA HIS A 59 9.45 -12.36 -19.00
C HIS A 59 9.82 -12.70 -17.55
N ALA A 60 10.62 -13.74 -17.34
CA ALA A 60 11.17 -14.05 -16.01
C ALA A 60 12.06 -12.92 -15.48
N LYS A 61 12.90 -12.33 -16.33
CA LYS A 61 13.73 -11.17 -15.96
C LYS A 61 12.85 -9.95 -15.64
N GLU A 62 11.80 -9.73 -16.41
CA GLU A 62 10.90 -8.59 -16.24
C GLU A 62 10.08 -8.68 -14.96
N ILE A 63 9.50 -9.84 -14.63
CA ILE A 63 8.73 -9.98 -13.38
C ILE A 63 9.61 -9.81 -12.14
N LEU A 64 10.87 -10.23 -12.19
CA LEU A 64 11.84 -9.98 -11.12
C LEU A 64 12.17 -8.49 -10.99
N ARG A 65 12.34 -7.77 -12.11
CA ARG A 65 12.53 -6.32 -12.13
C ARG A 65 11.33 -5.60 -11.50
N VAL A 66 10.11 -5.98 -11.89
CA VAL A 66 8.88 -5.41 -11.35
C VAL A 66 8.75 -5.71 -9.85
N ARG A 67 8.99 -6.95 -9.41
CA ARG A 67 8.99 -7.33 -8.00
C ARG A 67 9.91 -6.43 -7.19
N HIS A 68 11.16 -6.25 -7.63
CA HIS A 68 12.11 -5.38 -6.94
C HIS A 68 11.62 -3.93 -6.87
N GLN A 69 11.09 -3.38 -7.97
CA GLN A 69 10.56 -2.02 -7.99
C GLN A 69 9.37 -1.82 -7.05
N LEU A 70 8.43 -2.76 -7.01
CA LEU A 70 7.27 -2.69 -6.10
C LEU A 70 7.74 -2.66 -4.65
N ASN A 71 8.70 -3.51 -4.28
CA ASN A 71 9.23 -3.55 -2.92
C ASN A 71 9.92 -2.23 -2.53
N GLN A 72 10.65 -1.60 -3.45
CA GLN A 72 11.21 -0.26 -3.24
C GLN A 72 10.13 0.81 -3.08
N ILE A 73 9.04 0.74 -3.83
CA ILE A 73 7.91 1.67 -3.72
C ILE A 73 7.22 1.52 -2.36
N TYR A 74 6.93 0.30 -1.91
CA TYR A 74 6.42 0.07 -0.56
C TYR A 74 7.37 0.62 0.48
N LYS A 75 8.67 0.26 0.43
CA LYS A 75 9.69 0.77 1.36
C LYS A 75 9.68 2.29 1.48
N ARG A 76 9.59 2.98 0.35
CA ARG A 76 9.56 4.44 0.28
C ARG A 76 8.33 5.04 0.98
N HIS A 77 7.19 4.37 0.91
CA HIS A 77 5.91 4.93 1.32
C HIS A 77 5.44 4.48 2.70
N LEU A 78 5.90 3.35 3.23
CA LEU A 78 5.52 2.93 4.57
C LEU A 78 5.97 3.98 5.61
N THR A 79 5.07 4.32 6.53
CA THR A 79 5.35 5.22 7.66
C THR A 79 5.56 4.41 8.94
N GLY A 80 6.10 5.00 10.00
CA GLY A 80 6.33 4.26 11.24
C GLY A 80 7.64 3.47 11.23
N LYS A 81 7.59 2.13 11.25
CA LYS A 81 8.79 1.30 11.42
C LYS A 81 9.64 1.31 10.13
N GLU A 82 10.89 1.77 10.24
CA GLU A 82 11.87 1.59 9.16
C GLU A 82 12.13 0.10 8.94
N MET A 83 11.86 -0.37 7.73
CA MET A 83 12.16 -1.72 7.30
C MET A 83 13.22 -1.72 6.21
N THR A 84 14.12 -2.68 6.28
CA THR A 84 15.05 -3.00 5.21
C THR A 84 14.29 -3.53 3.99
N LEU A 85 14.94 -3.48 2.81
CA LEU A 85 14.33 -4.04 1.60
C LEU A 85 14.10 -5.56 1.73
N GLU A 86 15.01 -6.25 2.42
CA GLU A 86 14.96 -7.70 2.64
C GLU A 86 13.77 -8.10 3.54
N GLU A 87 13.49 -7.31 4.58
CA GLU A 87 12.30 -7.51 5.41
C GLU A 87 11.01 -7.34 4.60
N ILE A 88 10.94 -6.35 3.71
CA ILE A 88 9.78 -6.13 2.83
C ILE A 88 9.64 -7.27 1.81
N GLU A 89 10.75 -7.71 1.22
CA GLU A 89 10.77 -8.84 0.29
C GLU A 89 10.22 -10.12 0.94
N LYS A 90 10.59 -10.38 2.19
CA LYS A 90 10.10 -11.52 2.96
C LYS A 90 8.61 -11.39 3.30
N LEU A 91 8.15 -10.19 3.67
CA LEU A 91 6.73 -9.93 3.95
C LEU A 91 5.85 -10.12 2.71
N MET A 92 6.32 -9.72 1.53
CA MET A 92 5.56 -9.79 0.28
C MET A 92 5.66 -11.14 -0.44
N GLU A 93 6.46 -12.09 0.06
CA GLU A 93 6.70 -13.36 -0.64
C GLU A 93 5.45 -14.23 -0.80
N ARG A 94 4.47 -14.08 0.11
CA ARG A 94 3.15 -14.70 0.04
C ARG A 94 2.09 -13.64 0.31
N ASP A 95 0.83 -14.02 0.10
CA ASP A 95 -0.28 -13.16 0.46
C ASP A 95 -0.23 -12.88 1.97
N TYR A 96 -0.04 -11.60 2.32
CA TYR A 96 -0.01 -11.13 3.69
C TYR A 96 -1.22 -10.22 3.92
N PHE A 97 -2.19 -10.75 4.67
CA PHE A 97 -3.45 -10.07 4.99
C PHE A 97 -3.32 -9.34 6.32
N MET A 98 -3.86 -8.13 6.36
CA MET A 98 -3.84 -7.24 7.50
C MET A 98 -5.23 -6.69 7.79
N GLY A 99 -5.57 -6.61 9.06
CA GLY A 99 -6.67 -5.77 9.54
C GLY A 99 -6.28 -4.28 9.58
N ALA A 100 -7.25 -3.41 9.86
CA ALA A 100 -7.02 -1.96 9.95
C ALA A 100 -5.88 -1.57 10.93
N LYS A 101 -5.79 -2.23 12.08
CA LYS A 101 -4.74 -1.98 13.09
C LYS A 101 -3.36 -2.37 12.60
N GLU A 102 -3.21 -3.56 12.02
CA GLU A 102 -1.93 -4.03 11.48
C GLU A 102 -1.48 -3.17 10.30
N ALA A 103 -2.42 -2.73 9.45
CA ALA A 103 -2.12 -1.81 8.35
C ALA A 103 -1.63 -0.43 8.86
N LEU A 104 -2.14 0.03 9.99
CA LEU A 104 -1.66 1.24 10.68
C LEU A 104 -0.26 1.02 11.29
N GLU A 105 -0.07 -0.08 12.02
CA GLU A 105 1.21 -0.44 12.64
C GLU A 105 2.33 -0.65 11.62
N MET A 106 2.00 -1.24 10.47
CA MET A 106 2.92 -1.42 9.34
C MET A 106 3.18 -0.11 8.58
N GLY A 107 2.35 0.92 8.77
CA GLY A 107 2.49 2.20 8.09
C GLY A 107 1.97 2.26 6.67
N ILE A 108 1.08 1.35 6.29
CA ILE A 108 0.36 1.43 5.01
C ILE A 108 -0.64 2.59 5.04
N VAL A 109 -1.22 2.83 6.21
CA VAL A 109 -2.10 3.97 6.51
C VAL A 109 -1.58 4.71 7.73
N ASP A 110 -2.04 5.95 7.90
CA ASP A 110 -1.66 6.84 9.00
C ASP A 110 -2.76 6.95 10.07
N SER A 111 -4.02 6.64 9.74
CA SER A 111 -5.13 6.70 10.71
C SER A 111 -6.32 5.81 10.33
N ILE A 112 -7.05 5.36 11.34
CA ILE A 112 -8.30 4.61 11.20
C ILE A 112 -9.47 5.55 11.49
N LEU A 113 -10.38 5.69 10.52
CA LEU A 113 -11.53 6.60 10.60
C LEU A 113 -12.78 5.83 11.03
N ASP A 114 -13.19 5.96 12.29
CA ASP A 114 -14.41 5.31 12.81
C ASP A 114 -15.66 6.21 12.70
N ARG A 115 -15.55 7.48 13.10
CA ARG A 115 -16.65 8.46 13.01
C ARG A 115 -16.15 9.77 12.44
N ARG A 116 -16.98 10.41 11.64
CA ARG A 116 -16.75 11.79 11.19
C ARG A 116 -16.92 12.71 12.40
N MET A 117 -15.83 13.27 12.90
CA MET A 117 -15.96 14.38 13.86
C MET A 117 -16.55 15.58 13.12
N PRO A 118 -17.49 16.33 13.73
CA PRO A 118 -17.97 17.58 13.16
C PRO A 118 -16.79 18.52 12.91
N SER A 119 -16.82 19.24 11.79
CA SER A 119 -15.79 20.23 11.47
C SER A 119 -15.72 21.27 12.58
N LYS A 120 -14.50 21.71 12.94
CA LYS A 120 -14.26 22.73 13.99
C LYS A 120 -15.02 24.06 13.77
N GLU A 121 -15.59 24.27 12.59
CA GLU A 121 -16.42 25.43 12.24
C GLU A 121 -17.86 25.37 12.80
N GLU A 122 -18.35 24.23 13.27
CA GLU A 122 -19.74 24.11 13.78
C GLU A 122 -19.89 24.41 15.28
N THR A 123 -18.78 24.60 16.00
CA THR A 123 -18.79 24.81 17.47
C THR A 123 -18.88 26.27 17.94
N THR A 124 -19.02 27.25 17.05
CA THR A 124 -19.09 28.69 17.41
C THR A 124 -20.49 29.32 17.26
N SER A 125 -21.53 28.52 17.01
CA SER A 125 -22.92 28.98 17.00
C SER A 125 -23.77 28.22 18.01
N SER A 126 -23.70 28.62 19.28
CA SER A 126 -24.69 28.31 20.33
C SER A 126 -24.60 29.36 21.42
#